data_AF-A0A8T1F0J4-F1
#
_entry.id   AF-A0A8T1F0J4-F1
#
_cell.length_a   1.000
_cell.length_b   1.000
_cell.length_c   1.000
_cell.angle_alpha   90.00
_cell.angle_beta   90.00
_cell.angle_gamma   90.00
#
_symmetry.space_group_name_H-M   'P 1'
#
loop_
_entity.id
_entity.type
_entity.pdbx_description
1 polymer ?
#
loop_
_entity_poly.entity_id
_entity_poly.type
_entity_poly.pdbx_seq_one_letter_code
_entity_poly.pdbx_strand_id
1 'polypeptide(L)'
;MKLRGLLRDKDICDVVATILEIKPGVNELGSYLAIMLYKTKTPAKVFRWRVDPDFIPERIRYRLPESVVSDALEKLHSGLAKDEEIEIDSEGEQVPAEDTFVVAIEKVGEFKRVQLEGMQWLWNMQAVCRNAVLCSTWLSRNVKPNVEDPARPQATLLHLLETWPKETLG
;
A
#
# COMPACT_ATOMS: atom_id res chain seq x y z
N MET A 1 -0.78 0.90 23.02
CA MET A 1 -0.23 -0.37 22.48
C MET A 1 0.52 -0.03 21.20
N LYS A 2 1.79 -0.39 21.03
CA LYS A 2 2.55 0.03 19.82
C LYS A 2 1.99 -0.67 18.58
N LEU A 3 1.68 0.08 17.52
CA LEU A 3 1.18 -0.43 16.22
C LEU A 3 1.97 -1.64 15.70
N ARG A 4 3.30 -1.62 15.84
CA ARG A 4 4.19 -2.73 15.48
C ARG A 4 3.85 -4.05 16.18
N GLY A 5 3.43 -4.01 17.45
CA GLY A 5 3.05 -5.20 18.20
C GLY A 5 1.72 -5.77 17.72
N LEU A 6 0.76 -4.89 17.39
CA LEU A 6 -0.55 -5.26 16.88
C LEU A 6 -0.49 -5.94 15.50
N LEU A 7 0.46 -5.51 14.66
CA LEU A 7 0.55 -5.90 13.25
C LEU A 7 1.65 -6.92 12.94
N ARG A 8 2.38 -7.44 13.95
CA ARG A 8 3.62 -8.20 13.75
C ARG A 8 3.49 -9.44 12.85
N ASP A 9 2.34 -10.11 12.90
CA ASP A 9 2.12 -11.40 12.24
C ASP A 9 0.88 -11.41 11.32
N LYS A 10 0.32 -10.22 11.07
CA LYS A 10 -0.84 -10.05 10.17
C LYS A 10 -0.39 -10.13 8.71
N ASP A 11 -1.22 -10.72 7.87
CA ASP A 11 -1.02 -10.61 6.42
C ASP A 11 -1.34 -9.20 5.93
N ILE A 12 -1.03 -8.93 4.67
CA ILE A 12 -1.13 -7.59 4.08
C ILE A 12 -2.56 -7.04 4.14
N CYS A 13 -3.56 -7.87 3.90
CA CYS A 13 -4.97 -7.47 3.89
C CYS A 13 -5.43 -7.20 5.33
N ASP A 14 -5.06 -8.08 6.26
CA ASP A 14 -5.29 -7.88 7.69
C ASP A 14 -4.62 -6.60 8.22
N VAL A 15 -3.40 -6.29 7.75
CA VAL A 15 -2.70 -5.05 8.09
C VAL A 15 -3.48 -3.83 7.61
N VAL A 16 -3.90 -3.81 6.35
CA VAL A 16 -4.69 -2.71 5.77
C VAL A 16 -6.00 -2.53 6.54
N ALA A 17 -6.76 -3.59 6.75
CA ALA A 17 -8.02 -3.55 7.49
C ALA A 17 -7.84 -3.00 8.91
N THR A 18 -6.80 -3.46 9.62
CA THR A 18 -6.51 -3.01 10.98
C THR A 18 -6.11 -1.53 11.02
N ILE A 19 -5.30 -1.06 10.07
CA ILE A 19 -4.91 0.35 10.01
C ILE A 19 -6.14 1.23 9.74
N LEU A 20 -7.02 0.83 8.81
CA LEU A 20 -8.25 1.53 8.49
C LEU A 20 -9.24 1.56 9.67
N GLU A 21 -9.26 0.52 10.49
CA GLU A 21 -10.09 0.42 11.69
C GLU A 21 -9.60 1.37 12.79
N ILE A 22 -8.31 1.28 13.17
CA ILE A 22 -7.79 2.00 14.33
C ILE A 22 -7.32 3.43 14.01
N LYS A 23 -7.08 3.72 12.73
CA LYS A 23 -6.68 5.03 12.19
C LYS A 23 -5.53 5.70 12.96
N PRO A 24 -4.33 5.08 13.01
CA PRO A 24 -3.19 5.60 13.75
C PRO A 24 -2.72 6.97 13.24
N GLY A 25 -2.21 7.81 14.15
CA GLY A 25 -1.63 9.11 13.77
C GLY A 25 -0.42 8.96 12.83
N VAL A 26 -0.15 10.00 12.03
CA VAL A 26 0.94 10.06 11.05
C VAL A 26 2.28 9.55 11.59
N ASN A 27 2.67 9.93 12.80
CA ASN A 27 3.94 9.52 13.39
C ASN A 27 4.02 8.01 13.61
N GLU A 28 2.97 7.43 14.21
CA GLU A 28 2.94 6.00 14.52
C GLU A 28 2.83 5.17 13.24
N LEU A 29 1.97 5.58 12.31
CA LEU A 29 1.81 4.90 11.02
C LEU A 29 3.08 5.00 10.17
N GLY A 30 3.63 6.20 10.02
CA GLY A 30 4.84 6.43 9.24
C GLY A 30 6.04 5.65 9.78
N SER A 31 6.19 5.60 11.11
CA SER A 31 7.24 4.80 11.75
C SER A 31 7.07 3.30 11.48
N TYR A 32 5.84 2.77 11.55
CA TYR A 32 5.55 1.38 11.24
C TYR A 32 5.83 1.06 9.76
N LEU A 33 5.33 1.86 8.83
CA LEU A 33 5.50 1.63 7.39
C LEU A 33 6.97 1.73 6.96
N ALA A 34 7.76 2.61 7.58
CA ALA A 34 9.18 2.74 7.28
C ALA A 34 10.00 1.46 7.58
N ILE A 35 9.54 0.62 8.51
CA ILE A 35 10.21 -0.63 8.91
C ILE A 35 9.48 -1.89 8.44
N MET A 36 8.32 -1.74 7.80
CA MET A 36 7.56 -2.87 7.29
C MET A 36 8.38 -3.60 6.22
N LEU A 37 8.53 -4.91 6.39
CA LEU A 37 9.37 -5.74 5.54
C LEU A 37 8.97 -5.57 4.07
N TYR A 38 9.96 -5.39 3.22
CA TYR A 38 9.79 -5.44 1.77
C TYR A 38 10.79 -6.40 1.14
N LYS A 39 10.37 -7.10 0.09
CA LYS A 39 11.22 -8.07 -0.63
C LYS A 39 12.20 -7.29 -1.51
N THR A 40 13.48 -7.26 -1.12
CA THR A 40 14.54 -6.45 -1.74
C THR A 40 15.17 -7.05 -2.99
N LYS A 41 14.98 -8.36 -3.23
CA LYS A 41 15.42 -8.96 -4.49
C LYS A 41 14.65 -8.30 -5.62
N THR A 42 15.34 -7.62 -6.52
CA THR A 42 14.74 -7.07 -7.76
C THR A 42 14.05 -8.21 -8.47
N PRO A 43 12.72 -8.31 -8.40
CA PRO A 43 12.04 -9.40 -9.04
C PRO A 43 12.14 -9.17 -10.54
N ALA A 44 12.18 -10.25 -11.32
CA ALA A 44 12.03 -10.09 -12.76
C ALA A 44 10.64 -9.46 -12.99
N LYS A 45 10.57 -8.41 -13.83
CA LYS A 45 9.29 -7.78 -14.24
C LYS A 45 8.53 -8.66 -15.25
N VAL A 46 8.54 -9.96 -15.00
CA VAL A 46 7.86 -10.98 -15.78
C VAL A 46 6.65 -11.39 -14.96
N PHE A 47 5.48 -11.06 -15.49
CA PHE A 47 4.19 -11.32 -14.90
C PHE A 47 3.48 -12.37 -15.76
N ARG A 48 2.80 -13.32 -15.13
CA ARG A 48 1.82 -14.20 -15.78
C ARG A 48 0.52 -14.10 -15.03
N TRP A 49 -0.57 -14.33 -15.72
CA TRP A 49 -1.90 -14.11 -15.18
C TRP A 49 -2.75 -15.34 -15.42
N ARG A 50 -3.63 -15.64 -14.48
CA ARG A 50 -4.70 -16.61 -14.69
C ARG A 50 -5.94 -16.18 -13.94
N VAL A 51 -7.08 -16.66 -14.43
CA VAL A 51 -8.34 -16.61 -13.70
C VAL A 51 -8.42 -17.92 -12.91
N ASP A 52 -8.45 -17.82 -11.60
CA ASP A 52 -8.46 -18.97 -10.69
C ASP A 52 -9.28 -18.60 -9.44
N PRO A 53 -10.61 -18.83 -9.48
CA PRO A 53 -11.50 -18.47 -8.38
C PRO A 53 -11.20 -19.27 -7.09
N ASP A 54 -10.69 -20.49 -7.24
CA ASP A 54 -10.38 -21.40 -6.15
C ASP A 54 -8.97 -21.18 -5.58
N PHE A 55 -8.20 -20.24 -6.15
CA PHE A 55 -6.88 -19.91 -5.66
C PHE A 55 -6.93 -19.44 -4.20
N ILE A 56 -6.17 -20.14 -3.34
CA ILE A 56 -5.97 -19.77 -1.95
C ILE A 56 -4.64 -19.03 -1.84
N PRO A 57 -4.65 -17.70 -1.60
CA PRO A 57 -3.42 -16.92 -1.54
C PRO A 57 -2.62 -17.25 -0.28
N GLU A 58 -1.30 -17.24 -0.39
CA GLU A 58 -0.42 -17.34 0.77
C GLU A 58 -0.60 -16.13 1.71
N ARG A 59 -0.30 -16.34 3.01
CA ARG A 59 -0.28 -15.25 3.99
C ARG A 59 0.97 -14.40 3.79
N ILE A 60 0.81 -13.29 3.08
CA ILE A 60 1.89 -12.36 2.75
C ILE A 60 2.08 -11.33 3.86
N ARG A 61 3.26 -11.34 4.52
CA ARG A 61 3.61 -10.41 5.62
C ARG A 61 4.64 -9.35 5.22
N TYR A 62 4.84 -9.16 3.92
CA TYR A 62 5.81 -8.25 3.35
C TYR A 62 5.18 -7.47 2.20
N ARG A 63 5.80 -6.34 1.84
CA ARG A 63 5.47 -5.61 0.62
C ARG A 63 6.43 -5.97 -0.50
N LEU A 64 5.94 -5.95 -1.73
CA LEU A 64 6.81 -5.90 -2.90
C LEU A 64 7.30 -4.45 -3.11
N PRO A 65 8.41 -4.24 -3.85
CA PRO A 65 8.82 -2.90 -4.25
C PRO A 65 7.66 -2.16 -4.93
N GLU A 66 7.49 -0.87 -4.63
CA GLU A 66 6.38 -0.05 -5.14
C GLU A 66 6.23 -0.17 -6.66
N SER A 67 7.32 -0.04 -7.41
CA SER A 67 7.31 -0.15 -8.87
C SER A 67 6.79 -1.50 -9.37
N VAL A 68 7.03 -2.60 -8.66
CA VAL A 68 6.55 -3.93 -9.05
C VAL A 68 5.05 -4.05 -8.82
N VAL A 69 4.56 -3.48 -7.72
CA VAL A 69 3.13 -3.43 -7.41
C VAL A 69 2.40 -2.54 -8.41
N SER A 70 2.92 -1.34 -8.67
CA SER A 70 2.34 -0.41 -9.63
C SER A 70 2.32 -0.98 -11.05
N ASP A 71 3.42 -1.56 -11.53
CA ASP A 71 3.47 -2.21 -12.85
C ASP A 71 2.45 -3.36 -12.96
N ALA A 72 2.29 -4.16 -11.90
CA ALA A 72 1.34 -5.28 -11.89
C ALA A 72 -0.11 -4.77 -11.92
N LEU A 73 -0.45 -3.76 -11.11
CA LEU A 73 -1.79 -3.17 -11.07
C LEU A 73 -2.12 -2.42 -12.37
N GLU A 74 -1.16 -1.68 -12.94
CA GLU A 74 -1.34 -1.00 -14.22
C GLU A 74 -1.64 -1.99 -15.35
N LYS A 75 -0.95 -3.14 -15.38
CA LYS A 75 -1.24 -4.22 -16.32
C LYS A 75 -2.60 -4.87 -16.10
N LEU A 76 -3.04 -5.00 -14.85
CA LEU A 76 -4.40 -5.46 -14.55
C LEU A 76 -5.47 -4.47 -14.98
N HIS A 77 -5.21 -3.16 -14.88
CA HIS A 77 -6.18 -2.09 -15.21
C HIS A 77 -6.22 -1.75 -16.70
N SER A 78 -5.09 -1.85 -17.41
CA SER A 78 -5.01 -1.56 -18.85
C SER A 78 -5.63 -2.64 -19.74
N GLY A 79 -6.20 -3.69 -19.12
CA GLY A 79 -6.53 -4.95 -19.75
C GLY A 79 -5.25 -5.73 -19.98
N LEU A 80 -5.20 -6.96 -19.46
CA LEU A 80 -4.17 -7.95 -19.79
C LEU A 80 -3.94 -7.83 -21.30
N ALA A 81 -2.76 -7.34 -21.70
CA ALA A 81 -2.55 -6.89 -23.06
C ALA A 81 -3.06 -7.96 -24.03
N LYS A 82 -3.79 -7.55 -25.07
CA LYS A 82 -4.61 -8.33 -26.01
C LYS A 82 -3.99 -9.60 -26.62
N ASP A 83 -2.75 -9.95 -26.25
CA ASP A 83 -1.93 -11.03 -26.77
C ASP A 83 -1.37 -11.97 -25.67
N GLU A 84 -1.75 -11.82 -24.39
CA GLU A 84 -1.47 -12.85 -23.36
C GLU A 84 -2.70 -13.74 -23.20
N GLU A 85 -2.61 -14.98 -23.67
CA GLU A 85 -3.64 -16.04 -23.59
C GLU A 85 -4.19 -16.14 -22.17
N ILE A 86 -5.30 -15.44 -21.93
CA ILE A 86 -6.30 -15.91 -20.99
C ILE A 86 -6.92 -17.09 -21.74
N GLU A 87 -6.80 -18.32 -21.22
CA GLU A 87 -7.68 -19.40 -21.63
C GLU A 87 -9.11 -19.00 -21.19
N ILE A 88 -9.76 -18.18 -22.01
CA ILE A 88 -11.17 -17.89 -21.91
C ILE A 88 -11.82 -19.07 -22.62
N ASP A 89 -12.48 -19.93 -21.84
CA ASP A 89 -13.39 -20.90 -22.41
C ASP A 89 -14.37 -20.16 -23.33
N SER A 90 -14.47 -20.66 -24.56
CA SER A 90 -15.19 -20.00 -25.63
C SER A 90 -16.70 -20.12 -25.42
N GLU A 91 -17.26 -19.36 -24.49
CA GLU A 91 -18.72 -19.28 -24.33
C GLU A 91 -19.19 -17.96 -23.68
N GLY A 92 -18.76 -16.82 -24.23
CA GLY A 92 -19.48 -15.54 -24.08
C GLY A 92 -19.83 -15.10 -22.65
N GLU A 93 -19.04 -15.52 -21.67
CA GLU A 93 -19.34 -15.33 -20.25
C GLU A 93 -18.65 -14.11 -19.65
N GLN A 94 -19.26 -13.64 -18.57
CA GLN A 94 -19.04 -12.36 -17.91
C GLN A 94 -17.55 -12.06 -17.67
N VAL A 95 -17.19 -10.76 -17.71
CA VAL A 95 -15.89 -10.29 -17.20
C VAL A 95 -15.66 -10.97 -15.85
N PRO A 96 -14.58 -11.77 -15.70
CA PRO A 96 -14.33 -12.49 -14.46
C PRO A 96 -14.37 -11.51 -13.29
N ALA A 97 -15.03 -11.88 -12.20
CA ALA A 97 -15.10 -11.03 -11.02
C ALA A 97 -13.67 -10.59 -10.62
N GLU A 98 -13.49 -9.34 -10.22
CA GLU A 98 -12.15 -8.76 -10.00
C GLU A 98 -11.27 -9.57 -9.01
N ASP A 99 -11.91 -10.35 -8.14
CA ASP A 99 -11.30 -11.23 -7.13
C ASP A 99 -10.78 -12.58 -7.65
N THR A 100 -11.06 -12.95 -8.91
CA THR A 100 -10.61 -14.22 -9.50
C THR A 100 -9.25 -14.12 -10.20
N PHE A 101 -8.69 -12.92 -10.33
CA PHE A 101 -7.41 -12.72 -10.99
C PHE A 101 -6.23 -13.05 -10.06
N VAL A 102 -5.36 -13.92 -10.55
CA VAL A 102 -4.10 -14.31 -9.90
C VAL A 102 -2.92 -13.87 -10.74
N VAL A 103 -1.96 -13.24 -10.06
CA VAL A 103 -0.75 -12.67 -10.64
C VAL A 103 0.45 -13.50 -10.20
N ALA A 104 1.05 -14.24 -11.11
CA ALA A 104 2.32 -14.91 -10.88
C ALA A 104 3.47 -13.97 -11.24
N ILE A 105 4.28 -13.64 -10.23
CA ILE A 105 5.49 -12.81 -10.40
C ILE A 105 6.69 -13.74 -10.31
N GLU A 106 7.48 -13.80 -11.39
CA GLU A 106 8.61 -14.73 -11.49
C GLU A 106 9.59 -14.55 -10.32
N LYS A 107 10.00 -15.66 -9.68
CA LYS A 107 10.90 -15.71 -8.49
C LYS A 107 10.33 -15.06 -7.23
N VAL A 108 9.07 -14.61 -7.25
CA VAL A 108 8.43 -13.97 -6.11
C VAL A 108 7.32 -14.82 -5.54
N GLY A 109 6.39 -15.28 -6.37
CA GLY A 109 5.18 -16.00 -5.95
C GLY A 109 3.92 -15.51 -6.67
N GLU A 110 2.78 -16.01 -6.22
CA GLU A 110 1.46 -15.72 -6.78
C GLU A 110 0.64 -14.85 -5.83
N PHE A 111 -0.10 -13.89 -6.36
CA PHE A 111 -0.83 -12.88 -5.59
C PHE A 111 -2.23 -12.68 -6.15
N LYS A 112 -3.21 -12.50 -5.28
CA LYS A 112 -4.51 -11.93 -5.69
C LYS A 112 -4.39 -10.43 -5.90
N ARG A 113 -5.26 -9.88 -6.75
CA ARG A 113 -5.42 -8.43 -6.97
C ARG A 113 -5.50 -7.66 -5.64
N VAL A 114 -6.38 -8.08 -4.73
CA VAL A 114 -6.58 -7.43 -3.42
C VAL A 114 -5.30 -7.34 -2.57
N GLN A 115 -4.39 -8.31 -2.70
CA GLN A 115 -3.11 -8.27 -1.99
C GLN A 115 -2.19 -7.20 -2.59
N LEU A 116 -2.16 -7.06 -3.92
CA LEU A 116 -1.39 -6.03 -4.61
C LEU A 116 -1.96 -4.63 -4.33
N GLU A 117 -3.28 -4.47 -4.37
CA GLU A 117 -3.96 -3.21 -4.00
C GLU A 117 -3.65 -2.82 -2.56
N GLY A 118 -3.70 -3.78 -1.63
CA GLY A 118 -3.30 -3.56 -0.24
C GLY A 118 -1.84 -3.10 -0.12
N MET A 119 -0.92 -3.69 -0.88
CA MET A 119 0.48 -3.22 -0.91
C MET A 119 0.61 -1.82 -1.49
N GLN A 120 -0.11 -1.49 -2.56
CA GLN A 120 -0.10 -0.17 -3.19
C GLN A 120 -0.62 0.89 -2.22
N TRP A 121 -1.72 0.60 -1.54
CA TRP A 121 -2.30 1.46 -0.52
C TRP A 121 -1.30 1.76 0.60
N LEU A 122 -0.57 0.74 1.07
CA LEU A 122 0.48 0.93 2.09
C LEU A 122 1.66 1.78 1.58
N TRP A 123 2.02 1.68 0.31
CA TRP A 123 3.02 2.57 -0.31
C TRP A 123 2.54 4.02 -0.36
N ASN A 124 1.29 4.23 -0.80
CA ASN A 124 0.66 5.55 -0.83
C ASN A 124 0.61 6.16 0.58
N MET A 125 0.18 5.40 1.59
CA MET A 125 0.15 5.84 2.98
C MET A 125 1.54 6.16 3.54
N GLN A 126 2.57 5.40 3.15
CA GLN A 126 3.94 5.71 3.53
C GLN A 126 4.39 7.05 2.94
N ALA A 127 4.04 7.33 1.68
CA ALA A 127 4.33 8.60 1.03
C ALA A 127 3.59 9.76 1.71
N VAL A 128 2.30 9.60 2.04
CA VAL A 128 1.51 10.59 2.78
C VAL A 128 2.14 10.89 4.14
N CYS A 129 2.49 9.86 4.91
CA CYS A 129 3.14 10.04 6.22
C CYS A 129 4.49 10.74 6.08
N ARG A 130 5.31 10.36 5.09
CA ARG A 130 6.61 10.99 4.83
C ARG A 130 6.43 12.48 4.51
N ASN A 131 5.47 12.82 3.66
CA ASN A 131 5.19 14.21 3.29
C ASN A 131 4.70 15.02 4.49
N ALA A 132 3.82 14.48 5.33
CA ALA A 132 3.37 15.14 6.55
C ALA A 132 4.52 15.42 7.53
N VAL A 133 5.46 14.47 7.70
CA VAL A 133 6.67 14.68 8.51
C VAL A 133 7.60 15.73 7.90
N LEU A 134 7.74 15.78 6.58
CA LEU A 134 8.51 16.83 5.89
C LEU A 134 7.88 18.21 6.06
N CYS A 135 6.56 18.34 5.90
CA CYS A 135 5.81 19.57 6.18
C CYS A 135 6.00 20.01 7.62
N SER A 136 5.93 19.07 8.57
CA SER A 136 6.17 19.33 9.99
C SER A 136 7.59 19.83 10.27
N THR A 137 8.58 19.21 9.63
CA THR A 137 9.98 19.65 9.75
C THR A 137 10.17 21.04 9.17
N TRP A 138 9.56 21.34 8.02
CA TRP A 138 9.62 22.66 7.39
C TRP A 138 8.97 23.74 8.27
N LEU A 139 7.75 23.50 8.77
CA LEU A 139 7.03 24.41 9.68
C LEU A 139 7.86 24.70 10.94
N SER A 140 8.46 23.66 11.52
CA SER A 140 9.30 23.78 12.72
C SER A 140 10.56 24.61 12.49
N ARG A 141 11.21 24.45 11.32
CA ARG A 141 12.49 25.10 11.02
C ARG A 141 12.35 26.50 10.41
N ASN A 142 11.29 26.75 9.63
CA ASN A 142 11.17 27.95 8.80
C ASN A 142 10.03 28.88 9.24
N VAL A 143 8.97 28.37 9.87
CA VAL A 143 7.82 29.23 10.26
C VAL A 143 7.89 29.57 11.74
N LYS A 144 8.08 28.57 12.60
CA LYS A 144 8.11 28.75 14.06
C LYS A 144 9.09 29.85 14.54
N PRO A 145 10.31 29.98 13.98
CA PRO A 145 11.24 31.04 14.41
C PRO A 145 10.86 32.45 13.96
N ASN A 146 9.94 32.58 12.99
CA ASN A 146 9.65 33.82 12.28
C ASN A 146 8.25 34.39 12.59
N VAL A 147 7.54 33.83 13.58
CA VAL A 147 6.22 34.29 14.01
C VAL A 147 6.26 34.84 15.44
N GLU A 148 5.40 35.83 15.73
CA GLU A 148 5.31 36.45 17.07
C GLU A 148 4.86 35.45 18.14
N ASP A 149 3.97 34.51 17.79
CA ASP A 149 3.47 33.45 18.67
C ASP A 149 3.92 32.07 18.18
N PRO A 150 5.04 31.52 18.71
CA PRO A 150 5.56 30.21 18.32
C PRO A 150 4.71 29.04 18.85
N ALA A 151 3.75 29.27 19.76
CA ALA A 151 2.89 28.21 20.29
C ALA A 151 1.86 27.74 19.23
N ARG A 152 1.40 28.63 18.36
CA ARG A 152 0.46 28.28 17.28
C ARG A 152 1.03 27.28 16.27
N PRO A 153 2.20 27.51 15.64
CA PRO A 153 2.82 26.50 14.78
C PRO A 153 3.10 25.19 15.52
N GLN A 154 3.48 25.25 16.80
CA GLN A 154 3.71 24.05 17.61
C GLN A 154 2.44 23.21 17.79
N ALA A 155 1.30 23.85 18.06
CA ALA A 155 0.02 23.15 18.16
C ALA A 155 -0.39 22.52 16.81
N THR A 156 -0.25 23.27 15.71
CA THR A 156 -0.54 22.76 14.35
C THR A 156 0.35 21.56 13.99
N LEU A 157 1.63 21.60 14.38
CA LEU A 157 2.58 20.51 14.18
C LEU A 157 2.15 19.24 14.90
N LEU A 158 1.84 19.35 16.19
CA LEU A 158 1.40 18.21 17.00
C LEU A 158 0.12 17.61 16.44
N HIS A 159 -0.86 18.47 16.13
CA HIS A 159 -2.11 18.05 15.53
C HIS A 159 -1.89 17.30 14.20
N LEU A 160 -1.05 17.82 13.30
CA LEU A 160 -0.73 17.16 12.03
C LEU A 160 -0.13 15.76 12.23
N LEU A 161 0.76 15.61 13.20
CA LEU A 161 1.48 14.36 13.43
C LEU A 161 0.67 13.30 14.18
N GLU A 162 -0.32 13.71 14.97
CA GLU A 162 -1.18 12.84 15.76
C GLU A 162 -2.50 12.49 15.05
N THR A 163 -2.85 13.23 14.00
CA THR A 163 -4.07 12.98 13.22
C THR A 163 -3.86 11.85 12.22
N TRP A 164 -4.93 11.08 11.98
CA TRP A 164 -5.00 10.10 10.89
C TRP A 164 -4.71 10.78 9.54
N PRO A 165 -3.77 10.27 8.72
CA PRO A 165 -3.58 10.75 7.37
C PRO A 165 -4.85 10.49 6.55
N LYS A 166 -5.60 11.56 6.27
CA LYS A 166 -6.70 11.47 5.33
C LYS A 166 -6.09 11.32 3.94
N GLU A 167 -6.45 10.27 3.22
CA GLU A 167 -6.39 10.34 1.77
C GLU A 167 -7.37 11.45 1.38
N THR A 168 -6.84 12.59 0.94
CA THR A 168 -7.62 13.43 0.01
C THR A 168 -7.84 12.58 -1.23
N LEU A 169 -8.94 11.82 -1.23
CA LEU A 169 -9.47 11.08 -2.37
C LEU A 169 -10.24 12.08 -3.25
N GLY A 170 -9.91 12.10 -4.54
CA GLY A 170 -10.55 12.89 -5.58
C GLY A 170 -9.53 13.39 -6.58
#